data_AF-A0A139DIB9-F1
#
_entry.id   AF-A0A139DIB9-F1
#
_cell.length_a   1.000
_cell.length_b   1.000
_cell.length_c   1.000
_cell.angle_alpha   90.00
_cell.angle_beta   90.00
_cell.angle_gamma   90.00
#
_symmetry.space_group_name_H-M   'P 1'
#
loop_
_entity.id
_entity.type
_entity.pdbx_description
1 polymer ?
#
loop_
_entity_poly.entity_id
_entity_poly.type
_entity_poly.pdbx_seq_one_letter_code
_entity_poly.pdbx_strand_id
1 'polypeptide(L)'
;SMLGEYFGNLNKFVLPINDYHEFYLFWWFAWSIMIGQFTARFVSGIKTWQLLLAMLVVPSIAIGVWFSVLYYYHAEGLKIAAFTNVAMISVGVLMVINSLDSLIRLYTDNLNLTAQRLGRVNYVIFNLVAMIGLTMLFQLDFLRIQWVGALVIALYFSCFAYILLKKRKEVAAIKASPEENVLDFHKVELAG
;
A
#
# COMPACT_ATOMS: atom_id res chain seq x y z
N SER A 1 -17.28 19.17 -16.27
CA SER A 1 -16.47 19.13 -15.04
C SER A 1 -15.61 17.89 -15.13
N MET A 2 -14.29 18.01 -14.93
CA MET A 2 -13.35 16.92 -15.25
C MET A 2 -13.67 15.60 -14.53
N LEU A 3 -14.20 15.66 -13.30
CA LEU A 3 -14.64 14.47 -12.55
C LEU A 3 -15.94 13.85 -13.06
N GLY A 4 -16.87 14.63 -13.61
CA GLY A 4 -18.11 14.09 -14.19
C GLY A 4 -17.86 13.34 -15.51
N GLU A 5 -16.89 13.82 -16.29
CA GLU A 5 -16.45 13.19 -17.54
C GLU A 5 -15.74 11.86 -17.30
N TYR A 6 -15.04 11.70 -16.17
CA TYR A 6 -14.45 10.42 -15.77
C TYR A 6 -15.51 9.32 -15.71
N PHE A 7 -16.61 9.54 -14.98
CA PHE A 7 -17.69 8.56 -14.87
C PHE A 7 -18.45 8.36 -16.19
N GLY A 8 -18.60 9.42 -16.99
CA GLY A 8 -19.22 9.34 -18.31
C GLY A 8 -18.40 8.55 -19.35
N ASN A 9 -17.10 8.37 -19.13
CA ASN A 9 -16.18 7.67 -20.04
C ASN A 9 -15.52 6.43 -19.40
N LEU A 10 -16.07 5.91 -18.30
CA LEU A 10 -15.48 4.80 -17.55
C LEU A 10 -15.14 3.60 -18.44
N ASN A 11 -15.99 3.29 -19.40
CA ASN A 11 -15.77 2.20 -20.36
C ASN A 11 -14.46 2.34 -21.14
N LYS A 12 -14.07 3.57 -21.51
CA LYS A 12 -12.81 3.85 -22.23
C LYS A 12 -11.57 3.75 -21.34
N PHE A 13 -11.75 3.89 -20.03
CA PHE A 13 -10.67 3.78 -19.04
C PHE A 13 -10.52 2.39 -18.45
N VAL A 14 -11.50 1.51 -18.67
CA VAL A 14 -11.44 0.11 -18.22
C VAL A 14 -11.10 -0.80 -19.39
N LEU A 15 -11.56 -0.48 -20.61
CA LEU A 15 -11.38 -1.30 -21.80
C LEU A 15 -10.98 -0.45 -23.03
N PRO A 16 -10.08 -0.95 -23.90
CA PRO A 16 -9.37 -2.22 -23.79
C PRO A 16 -8.23 -2.18 -22.76
N ILE A 17 -7.98 -3.32 -22.10
CA ILE A 17 -6.81 -3.49 -21.22
C ILE A 17 -5.54 -3.40 -22.08
N ASN A 18 -4.58 -2.62 -21.60
CA ASN A 18 -3.26 -2.45 -22.23
C ASN A 18 -2.16 -2.62 -21.17
N ASP A 19 -0.90 -2.52 -21.59
CA ASP A 19 0.27 -2.71 -20.72
C ASP A 19 0.28 -1.78 -19.49
N TYR A 20 -0.31 -0.58 -19.61
CA TYR A 20 -0.47 0.33 -18.48
C TYR A 20 -1.45 -0.26 -17.45
N HIS A 21 -2.63 -0.68 -17.88
CA HIS A 21 -3.59 -1.33 -16.99
C HIS A 21 -3.00 -2.59 -16.34
N GLU A 22 -2.31 -3.43 -17.12
CA GLU A 22 -1.66 -4.65 -16.63
C GLU A 22 -0.63 -4.34 -15.52
N PHE A 23 0.27 -3.37 -15.77
CA PHE A 23 1.28 -2.97 -14.81
C PHE A 23 0.65 -2.52 -13.49
N TYR A 24 -0.32 -1.60 -13.53
CA TYR A 24 -0.93 -1.07 -12.31
C TYR A 24 -1.75 -2.13 -11.58
N LEU A 25 -2.43 -3.04 -12.29
CA LEU A 25 -3.16 -4.15 -11.66
C LEU A 25 -2.21 -5.05 -10.87
N PHE A 26 -1.12 -5.53 -11.48
CA PHE A 26 -0.13 -6.35 -10.78
C PHE A 26 0.57 -5.58 -9.66
N TRP A 27 0.85 -4.29 -9.86
CA TRP A 27 1.44 -3.44 -8.83
C TRP A 27 0.52 -3.31 -7.60
N TRP A 28 -0.77 -3.04 -7.80
CA TRP A 28 -1.76 -2.98 -6.73
C TRP A 28 -1.93 -4.33 -6.03
N PHE A 29 -1.92 -5.45 -6.76
CA PHE A 29 -1.93 -6.78 -6.15
C PHE A 29 -0.70 -7.02 -5.28
N ALA A 30 0.50 -6.71 -5.77
CA ALA A 30 1.75 -6.87 -5.01
C ALA A 30 1.73 -6.07 -3.69
N TRP A 31 1.17 -4.86 -3.71
CA TRP A 31 1.07 -3.99 -2.53
C TRP A 31 -0.10 -4.33 -1.59
N SER A 32 -1.10 -5.08 -2.06
CA SER A 32 -2.35 -5.30 -1.33
C SER A 32 -2.16 -5.96 0.04
N ILE A 33 -1.22 -6.91 0.19
CA ILE A 33 -0.94 -7.57 1.47
C ILE A 33 -0.47 -6.56 2.53
N MET A 34 0.47 -5.71 2.14
CA MET A 34 1.05 -4.69 3.03
C MET A 34 0.02 -3.63 3.41
N ILE A 35 -0.73 -3.11 2.44
CA ILE A 35 -1.81 -2.14 2.70
C ILE A 35 -2.87 -2.78 3.60
N GLY A 36 -3.20 -4.05 3.38
CA GLY A 36 -4.14 -4.81 4.21
C GLY A 36 -3.65 -4.97 5.65
N GLN A 37 -2.41 -5.41 5.85
CA GLN A 37 -1.79 -5.54 7.17
C GLN A 37 -1.71 -4.21 7.90
N PHE A 38 -1.33 -3.14 7.20
CA PHE A 38 -1.29 -1.79 7.76
C PHE A 38 -2.69 -1.33 8.17
N THR A 39 -3.66 -1.40 7.27
CA THR A 39 -5.04 -0.98 7.53
C THR A 39 -5.65 -1.76 8.71
N ALA A 40 -5.43 -3.07 8.78
CA ALA A 40 -5.91 -3.93 9.85
C ALA A 40 -5.45 -3.48 11.26
N ARG A 41 -4.30 -2.80 11.37
CA ARG A 41 -3.77 -2.28 12.64
C ARG A 41 -4.48 -0.99 13.10
N PHE A 42 -5.04 -0.21 12.18
CA PHE A 42 -5.68 1.09 12.48
C PHE A 42 -7.21 1.02 12.51
N VAL A 43 -7.78 -0.13 12.15
CA VAL A 43 -9.22 -0.33 12.07
C VAL A 43 -9.68 -1.17 13.25
N SER A 44 -10.24 -0.49 14.25
CA SER A 44 -10.85 -1.12 15.42
C SER A 44 -12.31 -0.69 15.54
N GLY A 45 -13.20 -1.63 15.82
CA GLY A 45 -14.60 -1.34 16.12
C GLY A 45 -15.47 -0.85 14.95
N ILE A 46 -14.94 -0.74 13.72
CA ILE A 46 -15.72 -0.37 12.53
C ILE A 46 -16.27 -1.60 11.81
N LYS A 47 -17.49 -1.49 11.26
CA LYS A 47 -18.08 -2.58 10.46
C LYS A 47 -17.34 -2.72 9.13
N THR A 48 -17.25 -3.95 8.62
CA THR A 48 -16.54 -4.26 7.36
C THR A 48 -16.99 -3.41 6.17
N TRP A 49 -18.29 -3.12 6.03
CA TRP A 49 -18.79 -2.28 4.95
C TRP A 49 -18.42 -0.78 5.13
N GLN A 50 -18.33 -0.29 6.36
CA GLN A 50 -17.89 1.07 6.65
C GLN A 50 -16.42 1.23 6.31
N LEU A 51 -15.61 0.21 6.65
CA LEU A 51 -14.21 0.15 6.26
C LEU A 51 -14.07 0.14 4.73
N LEU A 52 -14.83 -0.70 4.03
CA LEU A 52 -14.80 -0.76 2.56
C LEU A 52 -15.10 0.60 1.93
N LEU A 53 -16.14 1.29 2.40
CA LEU A 53 -16.47 2.64 1.91
C LEU A 53 -15.39 3.66 2.25
N ALA A 54 -14.84 3.62 3.46
CA ALA A 54 -13.77 4.54 3.85
C ALA A 54 -12.51 4.34 2.98
N MET A 55 -12.13 3.08 2.72
CA MET A 55 -10.99 2.74 1.86
C MET A 55 -11.22 3.09 0.39
N LEU A 56 -12.47 3.14 -0.08
CA LEU A 56 -12.80 3.56 -1.44
C LEU A 56 -12.83 5.09 -1.54
N VAL A 57 -13.58 5.76 -0.67
CA VAL A 57 -13.91 7.18 -0.82
C VAL A 57 -12.76 8.09 -0.41
N VAL A 58 -12.14 7.86 0.76
CA VAL A 58 -11.14 8.80 1.32
C VAL A 58 -9.90 8.89 0.42
N PRO A 59 -9.27 7.77 -0.02
CA PRO A 59 -8.13 7.85 -0.93
C PRO A 59 -8.52 8.39 -2.31
N SER A 60 -9.70 8.04 -2.84
CA SER A 60 -10.13 8.53 -4.15
C SER A 60 -10.32 10.05 -4.19
N ILE A 61 -10.86 10.66 -3.13
CA ILE A 61 -10.97 12.13 -3.06
C ILE A 61 -9.57 12.77 -3.05
N ALA A 62 -8.66 12.26 -2.22
CA ALA A 62 -7.30 12.79 -2.12
C ALA A 62 -6.56 12.71 -3.47
N ILE A 63 -6.59 11.54 -4.11
CA ILE A 63 -5.96 11.29 -5.41
C ILE A 63 -6.62 12.15 -6.51
N GLY A 64 -7.96 12.26 -6.51
CA GLY A 64 -8.69 13.07 -7.47
C GLY A 64 -8.34 14.55 -7.39
N VAL A 65 -8.27 15.11 -6.17
CA VAL A 65 -7.84 16.51 -5.94
C VAL A 65 -6.39 16.69 -6.40
N TRP A 66 -5.49 15.79 -5.99
CA TRP A 66 -4.08 15.85 -6.31
C TRP A 66 -3.81 15.88 -7.82
N PHE A 67 -4.36 14.91 -8.57
CA PHE A 67 -4.19 14.87 -10.02
C PHE A 67 -4.87 16.03 -10.74
N SER A 68 -6.02 16.51 -10.24
CA SER A 68 -6.69 17.66 -10.84
C SER A 68 -5.83 18.91 -10.77
N VAL A 69 -5.20 19.18 -9.61
CA VAL A 69 -4.31 20.33 -9.44
C VAL A 69 -3.06 20.17 -10.31
N LEU A 70 -2.38 19.02 -10.27
CA LEU A 70 -1.18 18.79 -11.08
C LEU A 70 -1.45 18.90 -12.58
N TYR A 71 -2.57 18.32 -13.04
CA TYR A 71 -2.95 18.38 -14.44
C TYR A 71 -3.26 19.80 -14.88
N TYR A 72 -3.95 20.59 -14.07
CA TYR A 72 -4.22 22.00 -14.37
C TYR A 72 -2.92 22.80 -14.54
N TYR A 73 -1.96 22.64 -13.63
CA TYR A 73 -0.64 23.28 -13.74
C TYR A 73 0.12 22.85 -15.00
N HIS A 74 0.02 21.57 -15.36
CA HIS A 74 0.65 21.04 -16.57
C HIS A 74 0.00 21.59 -17.86
N ALA A 75 -1.34 21.57 -17.94
CA ALA A 75 -2.10 21.99 -19.11
C ALA A 75 -1.96 23.49 -19.41
N GLU A 76 -1.92 24.33 -18.38
CA GLU A 76 -1.77 25.78 -18.49
C GLU A 76 -0.28 26.22 -18.58
N GLY A 77 0.67 25.28 -18.52
CA GLY A 77 2.10 25.58 -18.58
C GLY A 77 2.58 26.48 -17.42
N LEU A 78 1.91 26.43 -16.28
CA LEU A 78 2.18 27.32 -15.15
C LEU A 78 3.54 27.00 -14.54
N LYS A 79 4.37 28.03 -14.40
CA LYS A 79 5.63 27.91 -13.68
C LYS A 79 5.34 27.82 -12.19
N ILE A 80 5.72 26.70 -11.59
CA ILE A 80 5.69 26.53 -10.14
C ILE A 80 6.74 27.46 -9.52
N ALA A 81 6.35 28.25 -8.52
CA ALA A 81 7.28 29.10 -7.79
C ALA A 81 8.42 28.29 -7.16
N ALA A 82 9.64 28.84 -7.15
CA ALA A 82 10.83 28.12 -6.70
C ALA A 82 10.68 27.55 -5.28
N PHE A 83 10.08 28.31 -4.36
CA PHE A 83 9.81 27.87 -2.99
C PHE A 83 8.88 26.65 -2.93
N THR A 84 7.77 26.69 -3.68
CA THR A 84 6.81 25.58 -3.75
C THR A 84 7.44 24.32 -4.35
N ASN A 85 8.32 24.47 -5.35
CA ASN A 85 9.03 23.35 -5.94
C ASN A 85 9.94 22.66 -4.91
N VAL A 86 10.74 23.44 -4.17
CA VAL A 86 11.58 22.90 -3.08
C VAL A 86 10.73 22.20 -2.03
N ALA A 87 9.62 22.81 -1.59
CA ALA A 87 8.72 22.21 -0.63
C ALA A 87 8.15 20.86 -1.13
N MET A 88 7.71 20.78 -2.39
CA MET A 88 7.20 19.54 -2.96
C MET A 88 8.28 18.45 -3.04
N ILE A 89 9.50 18.79 -3.43
CA ILE A 89 10.63 17.85 -3.44
C ILE A 89 10.89 17.35 -2.02
N SER A 90 10.96 18.24 -1.02
CA SER A 90 11.18 17.86 0.37
C SER A 90 10.10 16.93 0.90
N VAL A 91 8.82 17.25 0.66
CA VAL A 91 7.69 16.40 1.07
C VAL A 91 7.76 15.04 0.37
N GLY A 92 8.09 15.01 -0.94
CA GLY A 92 8.27 13.77 -1.69
C GLY A 92 9.38 12.89 -1.12
N VAL A 93 10.55 13.47 -0.81
CA VAL A 93 11.67 12.74 -0.19
C VAL A 93 11.28 12.19 1.19
N LEU A 94 10.63 12.99 2.03
CA LEU A 94 10.14 12.54 3.34
C LEU A 94 9.14 11.40 3.22
N MET A 95 8.23 11.47 2.24
CA MET A 95 7.26 10.40 1.97
C MET A 95 7.96 9.10 1.56
N VAL A 96 8.97 9.17 0.69
CA VAL A 96 9.75 8.00 0.26
C VAL A 96 10.47 7.36 1.46
N ILE A 97 11.13 8.17 2.29
CA ILE A 97 11.82 7.68 3.49
C ILE A 97 10.84 7.00 4.44
N ASN A 98 9.71 7.65 4.73
CA ASN A 98 8.69 7.10 5.63
C ASN A 98 8.06 5.81 5.10
N SER A 99 7.87 5.73 3.78
CA SER A 99 7.37 4.53 3.11
C SER A 99 8.38 3.39 3.23
N LEU A 100 9.66 3.63 2.94
CA LEU A 100 10.72 2.63 3.04
C LEU A 100 10.92 2.14 4.48
N ASP A 101 10.89 3.04 5.45
CA ASP A 101 11.00 2.70 6.86
C ASP A 101 9.82 1.82 7.32
N SER A 102 8.59 2.16 6.92
CA SER A 102 7.41 1.35 7.21
C SER A 102 7.45 -0.03 6.54
N LEU A 103 7.95 -0.11 5.31
CA LEU A 103 8.20 -1.36 4.59
C LEU A 103 9.19 -2.26 5.34
N ILE A 104 10.33 -1.69 5.74
CA ILE A 104 11.39 -2.42 6.44
C ILE A 104 10.87 -2.95 7.77
N ARG A 105 10.23 -2.11 8.57
CA ARG A 105 9.59 -2.57 9.81
C ARG A 105 8.61 -3.71 9.56
N LEU A 106 7.72 -3.57 8.57
CA LEU A 106 6.70 -4.58 8.33
C LEU A 106 7.28 -5.96 7.99
N TYR A 107 8.24 -6.05 7.06
CA TYR A 107 8.80 -7.35 6.72
C TYR A 107 9.72 -7.88 7.82
N THR A 108 10.47 -7.03 8.52
CA THR A 108 11.33 -7.47 9.63
C THR A 108 10.51 -7.98 10.81
N ASP A 109 9.36 -7.37 11.10
CA ASP A 109 8.40 -7.88 12.08
C ASP A 109 7.85 -9.25 11.63
N ASN A 110 7.39 -9.36 10.38
CA ASN A 110 6.85 -10.60 9.83
C ASN A 110 7.87 -11.76 9.80
N LEU A 111 9.16 -11.46 9.58
CA LEU A 111 10.25 -12.44 9.58
C LEU A 111 10.90 -12.63 10.96
N ASN A 112 10.44 -11.90 11.99
CA ASN A 112 11.02 -11.88 13.32
C ASN A 112 12.54 -11.55 13.31
N LEU A 113 12.93 -10.59 12.46
CA LEU A 113 14.26 -10.01 12.27
C LEU A 113 14.32 -8.57 12.82
N THR A 114 13.72 -8.35 13.99
CA THR A 114 13.61 -7.02 14.60
C THR A 114 14.98 -6.52 15.11
N ALA A 115 15.11 -5.19 15.24
CA ALA A 115 16.32 -4.57 15.78
C ALA A 115 16.68 -5.05 17.19
N GLN A 116 15.67 -5.43 17.99
CA GLN A 116 15.85 -6.00 19.34
C GLN A 116 16.57 -7.34 19.29
N ARG A 117 16.28 -8.16 18.27
CA ARG A 117 16.85 -9.49 18.11
C ARG A 117 18.23 -9.47 17.46
N LEU A 118 18.42 -8.65 16.42
CA LEU A 118 19.68 -8.62 15.66
C LEU A 118 20.72 -7.66 16.25
N GLY A 119 20.29 -6.68 17.06
CA GLY A 119 21.10 -5.53 17.44
C GLY A 119 21.09 -4.44 16.35
N ARG A 120 21.17 -3.17 16.77
CA ARG A 120 20.95 -2.00 15.90
C ARG A 120 21.89 -1.95 14.67
N VAL A 121 23.17 -2.28 14.86
CA VAL A 121 24.16 -2.23 13.77
C VAL A 121 23.89 -3.31 12.72
N ASN A 122 23.68 -4.55 13.16
CA ASN A 122 23.40 -5.68 12.27
C ASN A 122 22.07 -5.50 11.55
N TYR A 123 21.06 -4.96 12.23
CA TYR A 123 19.78 -4.62 11.62
C TYR A 123 19.94 -3.64 10.46
N VAL A 124 20.70 -2.56 10.64
CA VAL A 124 20.93 -1.56 9.57
C VAL A 124 21.68 -2.18 8.39
N ILE A 125 22.78 -2.91 8.66
CA ILE A 125 23.59 -3.52 7.59
C ILE A 125 22.79 -4.56 6.82
N PHE A 126 22.07 -5.45 7.52
CA PHE A 126 21.27 -6.49 6.88
C PHE A 126 20.19 -5.89 5.98
N ASN A 127 19.44 -4.91 6.48
CA ASN A 127 18.38 -4.28 5.69
C ASN A 127 18.95 -3.47 4.51
N LEU A 128 20.10 -2.81 4.68
CA LEU A 128 20.79 -2.13 3.58
C LEU A 128 21.17 -3.12 2.46
N VAL A 129 21.82 -4.23 2.83
CA VAL A 129 22.22 -5.28 1.87
C VAL A 129 20.98 -5.90 1.20
N ALA A 130 19.92 -6.17 1.96
CA ALA A 130 18.67 -6.69 1.43
C ALA A 130 18.03 -5.73 0.41
N MET A 131 17.97 -4.43 0.72
CA MET A 131 17.41 -3.42 -0.20
C MET A 131 18.23 -3.28 -1.47
N ILE A 132 19.56 -3.27 -1.37
CA ILE A 132 20.45 -3.25 -2.54
C ILE A 132 20.25 -4.51 -3.37
N GLY A 133 20.22 -5.68 -2.74
CA GLY A 133 20.01 -6.97 -3.40
C GLY A 133 18.67 -7.04 -4.12
N LEU A 134 17.57 -6.63 -3.48
CA LEU A 134 16.24 -6.57 -4.10
C LEU A 134 16.20 -5.58 -5.26
N THR A 135 16.84 -4.42 -5.13
CA THR A 135 16.94 -3.42 -6.21
C THR A 135 17.69 -3.99 -7.41
N MET A 136 18.81 -4.69 -7.17
CA MET A 136 19.56 -5.37 -8.22
C MET A 136 18.75 -6.48 -8.88
N LEU A 137 18.08 -7.34 -8.11
CA LEU A 137 17.22 -8.39 -8.65
C LEU A 137 16.07 -7.82 -9.50
N PHE A 138 15.52 -6.67 -9.12
CA PHE A 138 14.53 -5.96 -9.92
C PHE A 138 15.13 -5.41 -11.22
N GLN A 139 16.27 -4.73 -11.16
CA GLN A 139 16.95 -4.18 -12.34
C GLN A 139 17.44 -5.26 -13.32
N LEU A 140 17.79 -6.44 -12.82
CA LEU A 140 18.22 -7.59 -13.61
C LEU A 140 17.03 -8.42 -14.17
N ASP A 141 15.80 -7.89 -14.08
CA ASP A 141 14.56 -8.54 -14.54
C ASP A 141 14.22 -9.89 -13.87
N PHE A 142 14.89 -10.26 -12.77
CA PHE A 142 14.55 -11.45 -11.99
C PHE A 142 13.25 -11.27 -11.22
N LEU A 143 12.99 -10.06 -10.69
CA LEU A 143 11.77 -9.72 -9.94
C LEU A 143 10.83 -8.85 -10.76
N ARG A 144 10.23 -9.40 -11.81
CA ARG A 144 9.20 -8.66 -12.57
C ARG A 144 7.92 -8.50 -11.75
N ILE A 145 7.26 -7.36 -11.91
CA ILE A 145 6.02 -7.07 -11.18
C ILE A 145 4.92 -8.08 -11.48
N GLN A 146 4.87 -8.62 -12.71
CA GLN A 146 3.91 -9.65 -13.09
C GLN A 146 4.09 -10.93 -12.26
N TRP A 147 5.35 -11.33 -12.01
CA TRP A 147 5.64 -12.52 -11.18
C TRP A 147 5.21 -12.32 -9.74
N VAL A 148 5.55 -11.18 -9.15
CA VAL A 148 5.19 -10.84 -7.77
C VAL A 148 3.67 -10.74 -7.63
N GLY A 149 3.00 -10.03 -8.54
CA GLY A 149 1.55 -9.89 -8.53
C GLY A 149 0.84 -11.23 -8.74
N ALA A 150 1.29 -12.05 -9.69
CA ALA A 150 0.73 -13.40 -9.91
C ALA A 150 0.89 -14.31 -8.69
N LEU A 151 2.03 -14.23 -7.99
CA LEU A 151 2.25 -14.96 -6.74
C LEU A 151 1.23 -14.55 -5.67
N VAL A 152 1.00 -13.25 -5.48
CA VAL A 152 0.01 -12.76 -4.50
C VAL A 152 -1.41 -13.18 -4.87
N ILE A 153 -1.77 -13.11 -6.15
CA ILE A 153 -3.07 -13.59 -6.64
C ILE A 153 -3.24 -15.08 -6.32
N ALA A 154 -2.23 -15.90 -6.59
CA ALA A 154 -2.25 -17.33 -6.29
C ALA A 154 -2.41 -17.59 -4.77
N LEU A 155 -1.73 -16.81 -3.93
CA LEU A 155 -1.90 -16.87 -2.47
C LEU A 155 -3.34 -16.54 -2.05
N TYR A 156 -3.96 -15.51 -2.62
CA TYR A 156 -5.35 -15.16 -2.32
C TYR A 156 -6.33 -16.26 -2.71
N PHE A 157 -6.21 -16.82 -3.92
CA PHE A 157 -7.06 -17.94 -4.33
C PHE A 157 -6.85 -19.18 -3.44
N SER A 158 -5.60 -19.48 -3.08
CA SER A 158 -5.28 -20.60 -2.18
C SER A 158 -5.87 -20.41 -0.78
N CYS A 159 -5.71 -19.22 -0.19
CA CYS A 159 -6.31 -18.88 1.10
C CYS A 159 -7.84 -18.91 1.05
N PHE A 160 -8.43 -18.37 -0.02
CA PHE A 160 -9.88 -18.37 -0.20
C PHE A 160 -10.45 -19.78 -0.33
N ALA A 161 -9.81 -20.64 -1.14
CA ALA A 161 -10.17 -22.05 -1.26
C ALA A 161 -10.02 -22.78 0.09
N TYR A 162 -8.93 -22.55 0.82
CA TYR A 162 -8.73 -23.12 2.16
C TYR A 162 -9.84 -22.71 3.13
N ILE A 163 -10.22 -21.43 3.14
CA ILE A 163 -11.32 -20.91 3.98
C ILE A 163 -12.62 -21.63 3.64
N LEU A 164 -12.98 -21.71 2.36
CA LEU A 164 -14.22 -22.37 1.94
C LEU A 164 -14.27 -23.86 2.31
N LEU A 165 -13.15 -24.57 2.15
CA LEU A 165 -13.10 -26.02 2.35
C LEU A 165 -12.95 -26.43 3.81
N LYS A 166 -12.22 -25.67 4.63
CA LYS A 166 -11.84 -26.08 5.99
C LYS A 166 -12.33 -25.15 7.10
N LYS A 167 -12.53 -23.86 6.81
CA LYS A 167 -12.75 -22.82 7.84
C LYS A 167 -14.02 -22.00 7.66
N ARG A 168 -14.93 -22.43 6.77
CA ARG A 168 -16.17 -21.69 6.45
C ARG A 168 -17.00 -21.37 7.68
N LYS A 169 -17.18 -22.35 8.59
CA LYS A 169 -17.97 -22.15 9.81
C LYS A 169 -17.32 -21.16 10.77
N GLU A 170 -16.00 -21.21 10.91
CA GLU A 170 -15.24 -20.30 11.78
C GLU A 170 -15.29 -18.87 11.25
N VAL A 171 -15.08 -18.66 9.94
CA VAL A 171 -15.15 -17.33 9.32
C VAL A 171 -16.57 -16.77 9.34
N ALA A 172 -17.59 -17.59 9.08
CA ALA A 172 -18.99 -17.16 9.16
C ALA A 172 -19.45 -16.81 10.58
N ALA A 173 -18.76 -17.30 11.61
CA ALA A 173 -19.05 -17.00 13.00
C ALA A 173 -18.42 -15.67 13.49
N ILE A 174 -17.59 -15.01 12.69
CA ILE A 174 -16.98 -13.73 13.03
C ILE A 174 -18.08 -12.65 13.10
N LYS A 175 -18.31 -12.12 14.31
CA LYS A 175 -19.32 -11.08 14.57
C LYS A 175 -18.73 -9.67 14.65
N ALA A 176 -17.47 -9.54 15.06
CA ALA A 176 -16.77 -8.27 15.23
C ALA A 176 -15.24 -8.47 15.13
N SER A 177 -14.48 -7.37 15.07
CA SER A 177 -13.02 -7.41 15.22
C SER A 177 -12.65 -7.99 16.60
N PRO A 178 -11.52 -8.72 16.72
CA PRO A 178 -11.03 -9.20 18.01
C PRO A 178 -10.93 -8.07 19.03
N GLU A 179 -11.26 -8.34 20.29
CA GLU A 179 -11.16 -7.34 21.37
C GLU A 179 -9.73 -6.85 21.56
N GLU A 180 -8.72 -7.67 21.24
CA GLU A 180 -7.29 -7.30 21.28
C GLU A 180 -6.90 -6.18 20.30
N ASN A 181 -7.76 -5.86 19.33
CA ASN A 181 -7.55 -4.76 18.39
C ASN A 181 -7.93 -3.40 19.02
N VAL A 182 -7.87 -3.22 20.34
CA VAL A 182 -8.02 -1.88 20.96
C VAL A 182 -6.82 -1.03 20.54
N LEU A 183 -7.08 0.13 19.92
CA LEU A 183 -6.07 1.15 19.67
C LEU A 183 -5.51 1.63 21.03
N ASP A 184 -4.44 1.00 21.50
CA ASP A 184 -3.74 1.41 22.70
C ASP A 184 -2.80 2.57 22.36
N PHE A 185 -3.33 3.80 22.47
CA PHE A 185 -2.57 5.03 22.23
C PHE A 185 -1.36 5.19 23.18
N HIS A 186 -1.31 4.45 24.30
CA HIS A 186 -0.17 4.49 25.23
C HIS A 186 1.05 3.68 24.78
N LYS A 187 0.92 2.77 23.80
CA LYS A 187 2.08 2.10 23.20
C LYS A 187 2.91 3.00 22.29
N VAL A 188 2.36 4.14 21.85
CA VAL A 188 3.08 5.13 21.03
C VAL A 188 3.98 6.03 21.89
N GLU A 189 3.66 6.21 23.18
CA GLU A 189 4.46 7.03 24.10
C GLU A 189 5.70 6.31 24.65
N LEU A 190 5.70 4.98 24.68
CA LEU A 190 6.82 4.17 25.23
C LEU A 190 7.90 3.80 24.20
N ALA A 191 7.74 4.21 22.94
CA ALA A 191 8.69 3.96 21.85
C ALA A 191 9.40 5.24 21.35
N GLY A 192 9.24 6.36 22.06
CA GLY A 192 9.99 7.60 21.86
C GLY A 192 11.31 7.63 22.63
#